data_AF-A0A7Y7YSS1-F1
#
_entry.id   AF-A0A7Y7YSS1-F1
#
_cell.length_a   1.000
_cell.length_b   1.000
_cell.length_c   1.000
_cell.angle_alpha   90.00
_cell.angle_beta   90.00
_cell.angle_gamma   90.00
#
_symmetry.space_group_name_H-M   'P 1'
#
loop_
_entity.id
_entity.type
_entity.pdbx_description
1 polymer ?
#
loop_
_entity_poly.entity_id
_entity_poly.type
_entity_poly.pdbx_seq_one_letter_code
_entity_poly.pdbx_strand_id
1 'polypeptide(L)'
;MKIIPCLPALLSLLAPAFTHATVTEQQWGEWYGNTGGMEFALSSDNQAGEKLTISCSNKKMVVAWQLPKEDYRATSDEGMNEVYLLINNEKYSLENETLLPGEAVPAQVAFEALKHTGAKDKLAFTALQSGESKPFSARGLHDALKDITWQDCLDQP
;
A
#
# COMPACT_ATOMS: atom_id res chain seq x y z
N MET A 1 -57.49 -29.38 43.32
CA MET A 1 -56.40 -30.07 42.58
C MET A 1 -55.60 -29.01 41.84
N LYS A 2 -54.28 -28.95 42.08
CA LYS A 2 -53.32 -28.06 41.41
C LYS A 2 -52.98 -28.65 40.04
N ILE A 3 -53.00 -27.82 39.00
CA ILE A 3 -52.35 -28.11 37.72
C ILE A 3 -51.53 -26.87 37.35
N ILE A 4 -50.22 -27.06 37.27
CA ILE A 4 -49.19 -26.07 36.99
C ILE A 4 -49.05 -25.95 35.46
N PRO A 5 -49.07 -24.76 34.86
CA PRO A 5 -48.57 -24.58 33.51
C PRO A 5 -47.11 -24.08 33.54
N CYS A 6 -46.24 -24.85 32.88
CA CYS A 6 -44.84 -24.52 32.60
C CYS A 6 -44.70 -23.21 31.81
N LEU A 7 -43.71 -22.40 32.20
CA LEU A 7 -43.19 -21.30 31.38
C LEU A 7 -42.60 -21.83 30.06
N PRO A 8 -42.77 -21.14 28.92
CA PRO A 8 -41.88 -21.31 27.78
C PRO A 8 -40.60 -20.51 28.06
N ALA A 9 -39.47 -21.21 28.14
CA ALA A 9 -38.16 -20.58 28.08
C ALA A 9 -37.96 -20.00 26.67
N LEU A 10 -37.98 -18.67 26.53
CA LEU A 10 -37.50 -18.00 25.32
C LEU A 10 -35.99 -18.21 25.24
N LEU A 11 -35.57 -19.11 24.35
CA LEU A 11 -34.17 -19.26 23.97
C LEU A 11 -33.87 -18.21 22.89
N SER A 12 -33.37 -17.06 23.31
CA SER A 12 -32.86 -16.02 22.40
C SER A 12 -31.58 -16.53 21.73
N LEU A 13 -31.70 -17.04 20.50
CA LEU A 13 -30.57 -17.30 19.61
C LEU A 13 -29.94 -15.95 19.22
N LEU A 14 -28.88 -15.53 19.92
CA LEU A 14 -27.97 -14.51 19.39
C LEU A 14 -27.18 -15.14 18.24
N ALA A 15 -27.54 -14.81 17.01
CA ALA A 15 -26.67 -15.05 15.88
C ALA A 15 -25.40 -14.19 16.05
N PRO A 16 -24.19 -14.74 15.90
CA PRO A 16 -22.98 -13.94 15.87
C PRO A 16 -23.05 -13.01 14.65
N ALA A 17 -23.09 -11.70 14.88
CA ALA A 17 -22.87 -10.72 13.84
C ALA A 17 -21.40 -10.83 13.43
N PHE A 18 -21.11 -11.50 12.32
CA PHE A 18 -19.82 -11.38 11.66
C PHE A 18 -19.73 -9.97 11.12
N THR A 19 -19.15 -9.06 11.89
CA THR A 19 -18.67 -7.77 11.37
C THR A 19 -17.47 -8.08 10.49
N HIS A 20 -17.70 -8.44 9.23
CA HIS A 20 -16.67 -8.33 8.23
C HIS A 20 -16.41 -6.83 8.07
N ALA A 21 -15.25 -6.36 8.54
CA ALA A 21 -14.80 -5.01 8.26
C ALA A 21 -14.66 -4.91 6.73
N THR A 22 -15.66 -4.33 6.07
CA THR A 22 -15.59 -4.04 4.65
C THR A 22 -14.65 -2.85 4.48
N VAL A 23 -13.37 -3.13 4.24
CA VAL A 23 -12.44 -2.10 3.77
C VAL A 23 -12.97 -1.65 2.42
N THR A 24 -13.47 -0.42 2.35
CA THR A 24 -13.98 0.13 1.09
C THR A 24 -12.76 0.58 0.30
N GLU A 25 -12.42 -0.20 -0.72
CA GLU A 25 -11.34 0.16 -1.64
C GLU A 25 -11.71 1.46 -2.35
N GLN A 26 -10.87 2.47 -2.19
CA GLN A 26 -11.01 3.78 -2.79
C GLN A 26 -10.24 3.81 -4.11
N GLN A 27 -10.62 4.73 -5.02
CA GLN A 27 -9.97 4.87 -6.31
C GLN A 27 -9.71 6.35 -6.64
N TRP A 28 -8.49 6.62 -7.11
CA TRP A 28 -8.00 7.91 -7.56
C TRP A 28 -7.32 7.73 -8.91
N GLY A 29 -8.06 7.94 -10.00
CA GLY A 29 -7.54 7.72 -11.35
C GLY A 29 -7.11 6.26 -11.57
N GLU A 30 -5.81 6.05 -11.80
CA GLU A 30 -5.21 4.72 -12.02
C GLU A 30 -4.75 4.04 -10.72
N TRP A 31 -4.93 4.70 -9.58
CA TRP A 31 -4.55 4.20 -8.27
C TRP A 31 -5.78 3.77 -7.50
N TYR A 32 -5.68 2.66 -6.81
CA TYR A 32 -6.74 2.11 -5.97
C TYR A 32 -6.17 1.56 -4.67
N GLY A 33 -6.98 1.48 -3.63
CA GLY A 33 -6.58 0.91 -2.35
C GLY A 33 -7.11 1.69 -1.16
N ASN A 34 -6.32 1.73 -0.09
CA ASN A 34 -6.65 2.42 1.14
C ASN A 34 -5.44 3.21 1.65
N THR A 35 -5.68 4.43 2.15
CA THR A 35 -4.66 5.31 2.73
C THR A 35 -4.95 5.67 4.18
N GLY A 36 -5.92 5.02 4.83
CA GLY A 36 -6.33 5.32 6.20
C GLY A 36 -6.74 4.10 7.03
N GLY A 37 -6.78 4.29 8.34
CA GLY A 37 -7.11 3.24 9.30
C GLY A 37 -5.89 2.37 9.62
N MET A 38 -6.09 1.04 9.64
CA MET A 38 -5.04 0.05 9.96
C MET A 38 -4.35 -0.51 8.71
N GLU A 39 -4.68 0.01 7.53
CA GLU A 39 -4.16 -0.50 6.26
C GLU A 39 -3.88 0.67 5.32
N PHE A 40 -2.60 0.88 5.05
CA PHE A 40 -2.13 1.75 3.99
C PHE A 40 -1.54 0.89 2.88
N ALA A 41 -2.23 0.81 1.76
CA ALA A 41 -1.77 0.17 0.54
C ALA A 41 -2.44 0.81 -0.67
N LEU A 42 -1.63 1.32 -1.59
CA LEU A 42 -2.04 1.86 -2.87
C LEU A 42 -1.46 1.01 -3.99
N SER A 43 -2.29 0.61 -4.93
CA SER A 43 -1.92 -0.22 -6.07
C SER A 43 -2.26 0.44 -7.39
N SER A 44 -1.51 0.10 -8.43
CA SER A 44 -1.81 0.46 -9.81
C SER A 44 -1.34 -0.66 -10.74
N ASP A 45 -2.11 -0.91 -11.80
CA ASP A 45 -1.78 -1.86 -12.85
C ASP A 45 -1.33 -1.09 -14.11
N ASN A 46 -0.28 -1.59 -14.78
CA ASN A 46 0.16 -1.00 -16.05
C ASN A 46 -0.35 -1.79 -17.27
N GLN A 47 -0.13 -1.25 -18.46
CA GLN A 47 -0.58 -1.85 -19.72
C GLN A 47 0.11 -3.19 -20.07
N ALA A 48 1.24 -3.49 -19.43
CA ALA A 48 1.92 -4.77 -19.58
C ALA A 48 1.32 -5.86 -18.68
N GLY A 49 0.34 -5.52 -17.83
CA GLY A 49 -0.27 -6.44 -16.88
C GLY A 49 0.60 -6.68 -15.64
N GLU A 50 1.47 -5.73 -15.32
CA GLU A 50 2.26 -5.72 -14.09
C GLU A 50 1.53 -4.87 -13.04
N LYS A 51 1.80 -5.14 -11.76
CA LYS A 51 1.20 -4.43 -10.64
C LYS A 51 2.28 -3.78 -9.78
N LEU A 52 2.09 -2.51 -9.44
CA LEU A 52 2.90 -1.76 -8.48
C LEU A 52 2.07 -1.50 -7.24
N THR A 53 2.62 -1.74 -6.06
CA THR A 53 1.98 -1.47 -4.78
C THR A 53 2.91 -0.68 -3.88
N ILE A 54 2.41 0.41 -3.30
CA ILE A 54 3.08 1.22 -2.29
C ILE A 54 2.32 1.02 -1.00
N SER A 55 2.98 0.49 0.03
CA SER A 55 2.37 0.19 1.32
C SER A 55 3.17 0.79 2.47
N CYS A 56 2.49 1.09 3.57
CA CYS A 56 3.09 1.47 4.83
C CYS A 56 2.71 0.45 5.89
N SER A 57 3.70 -0.20 6.49
CA SER A 57 3.53 -1.18 7.57
C SER A 57 4.81 -1.33 8.36
N ASN A 58 4.72 -1.78 9.62
CA ASN A 58 5.88 -1.97 10.50
C ASN A 58 6.81 -0.75 10.55
N LYS A 59 6.24 0.47 10.52
CA LYS A 59 6.96 1.75 10.48
C LYS A 59 7.87 1.96 9.25
N LYS A 60 7.54 1.34 8.11
CA LYS A 60 8.32 1.41 6.87
C LYS A 60 7.42 1.63 5.68
N MET A 61 7.94 2.29 4.66
CA MET A 61 7.35 2.26 3.32
C MET A 61 7.97 1.10 2.53
N VAL A 62 7.10 0.30 1.92
CA VAL A 62 7.49 -0.81 1.05
C VAL A 62 6.87 -0.59 -0.32
N VAL A 63 7.69 -0.71 -1.36
CA VAL A 63 7.21 -0.76 -2.75
C VAL A 63 7.37 -2.19 -3.25
N ALA A 64 6.28 -2.75 -3.75
CA ALA A 64 6.25 -4.07 -4.34
C ALA A 64 5.89 -3.98 -5.82
N TRP A 65 6.67 -4.66 -6.66
CA TRP A 65 6.38 -4.89 -8.07
C TRP A 65 6.03 -6.35 -8.28
N GLN A 66 5.00 -6.62 -9.07
CA GLN A 66 4.47 -7.96 -9.31
C GLN A 66 4.27 -8.19 -10.80
N LEU A 67 4.54 -9.43 -11.21
CA LEU A 67 4.14 -10.00 -12.50
C LEU A 67 3.10 -11.08 -12.23
N PRO A 68 1.80 -10.74 -12.10
CA PRO A 68 0.76 -11.69 -11.69
C PRO A 68 0.69 -12.97 -12.55
N LYS A 69 0.99 -12.85 -13.85
CA LYS A 69 0.99 -14.01 -14.77
C LYS A 69 2.13 -14.99 -14.52
N GLU A 70 3.21 -14.53 -13.90
CA GLU A 70 4.42 -15.30 -13.65
C GLU A 70 4.55 -15.71 -12.18
N ASP A 71 3.56 -15.34 -11.35
CA ASP A 71 3.60 -15.50 -9.88
C ASP A 71 4.89 -14.95 -9.26
N TYR A 72 5.43 -13.89 -9.86
CA TYR A 72 6.66 -13.25 -9.43
C TYR A 72 6.36 -11.96 -8.67
N ARG A 73 7.11 -11.74 -7.59
CA ARG A 73 7.04 -10.53 -6.77
C ARG A 73 8.44 -10.08 -6.35
N ALA A 74 8.66 -8.79 -6.49
CA ALA A 74 9.81 -8.06 -5.98
C ALA A 74 9.33 -7.06 -4.93
N THR A 75 10.03 -6.94 -3.80
CA THR A 75 9.72 -5.94 -2.77
C THR A 75 10.99 -5.19 -2.36
N SER A 76 10.83 -3.94 -1.93
CA SER A 76 11.95 -3.09 -1.54
C SER A 76 12.57 -3.43 -0.19
N ASP A 77 11.96 -4.33 0.59
CA ASP A 77 12.38 -4.71 1.93
C ASP A 77 12.95 -6.12 2.04
N GLU A 78 12.94 -6.91 0.96
CA GLU A 78 13.40 -8.30 0.97
C GLU A 78 14.39 -8.61 -0.15
N GLY A 79 15.63 -8.97 0.22
CA GLY A 79 16.55 -9.74 -0.63
C GLY A 79 17.03 -9.11 -1.93
N MET A 80 16.64 -7.88 -2.24
CA MET A 80 17.00 -7.15 -3.46
C MET A 80 18.04 -6.07 -3.21
N ASN A 81 18.93 -5.88 -4.19
CA ASN A 81 20.00 -4.91 -4.14
C ASN A 81 19.70 -3.79 -5.13
N GLU A 82 20.18 -2.58 -4.82
CA GLU A 82 20.03 -1.41 -5.69
C GLU A 82 18.57 -1.19 -6.09
N VAL A 83 17.67 -1.22 -5.08
CA VAL A 83 16.24 -1.06 -5.29
C VAL A 83 15.89 0.42 -5.33
N TYR A 84 15.28 0.86 -6.43
CA TYR A 84 14.84 2.23 -6.62
C TYR A 84 13.41 2.28 -7.15
N LEU A 85 12.75 3.38 -6.83
CA LEU A 85 11.61 3.86 -7.58
C LEU A 85 12.09 4.96 -8.52
N LEU A 86 11.76 4.82 -9.80
CA LEU A 86 11.97 5.84 -10.82
C LEU A 86 10.72 6.70 -10.92
N ILE A 87 10.86 8.02 -10.83
CA ILE A 87 9.80 8.99 -11.16
C ILE A 87 10.31 9.87 -12.30
N ASN A 88 9.70 9.77 -13.48
CA ASN A 88 10.20 10.42 -14.71
C ASN A 88 11.71 10.21 -14.97
N ASN A 89 12.20 9.00 -14.68
CA ASN A 89 13.62 8.57 -14.75
C ASN A 89 14.54 9.13 -13.65
N GLU A 90 14.05 9.94 -12.72
CA GLU A 90 14.80 10.28 -11.51
C GLU A 90 14.75 9.12 -10.52
N LYS A 91 15.91 8.73 -9.99
CA LYS A 91 16.05 7.59 -9.08
C LYS A 91 15.85 8.00 -7.63
N TYR A 92 14.92 7.34 -6.95
CA TYR A 92 14.69 7.47 -5.52
C TYR A 92 15.00 6.15 -4.83
N SER A 93 15.93 6.17 -3.88
CA SER A 93 16.22 4.99 -3.05
C SER A 93 15.04 4.70 -2.12
N LEU A 94 14.76 3.42 -1.93
CA LEU A 94 13.66 2.92 -1.08
C LEU A 94 14.16 2.39 0.27
N GLU A 95 15.41 2.67 0.62
CA GLU A 95 15.97 2.33 1.92
C GLU A 95 15.22 3.05 3.05
N ASN A 96 14.82 2.28 4.07
CA ASN A 96 14.08 2.78 5.23
C ASN A 96 15.00 3.22 6.39
N GLU A 97 16.31 3.27 6.17
CA GLU A 97 17.31 3.64 7.16
C GLU A 97 18.28 4.67 6.57
N THR A 98 18.87 5.50 7.43
CA THR A 98 19.90 6.47 7.04
C THR A 98 21.28 5.94 7.38
N LEU A 99 22.27 6.17 6.51
CA LEU A 99 23.66 5.85 6.81
C LEU A 99 24.29 6.84 7.80
N LEU A 100 23.79 8.07 7.85
CA LEU A 100 24.35 9.17 8.66
C LEU A 100 23.28 9.83 9.54
N PRO A 101 23.60 10.19 10.80
CA PRO A 101 22.68 10.93 11.66
C PRO A 101 22.32 12.31 11.08
N GLY A 102 21.03 12.62 11.07
CA GLY A 102 20.51 13.94 10.65
C GLY A 102 20.17 14.07 9.17
N GLU A 103 20.38 13.02 8.37
CA GLU A 103 19.88 12.97 6.99
C GLU A 103 18.41 12.53 6.94
N ALA A 104 17.72 12.89 5.86
CA ALA A 104 16.38 12.36 5.60
C ALA A 104 16.48 10.89 5.21
N VAL A 105 15.54 10.07 5.71
CA VAL A 105 15.43 8.66 5.30
C VAL A 105 15.18 8.60 3.78
N PRO A 106 15.92 7.81 3.00
CA PRO A 106 15.72 7.76 1.55
C PRO A 106 14.27 7.45 1.13
N ALA A 107 13.63 6.49 1.79
CA ALA A 107 12.21 6.19 1.60
C ALA A 107 11.28 7.38 1.89
N GLN A 108 11.62 8.26 2.84
CA GLN A 108 10.87 9.49 3.09
C GLN A 108 10.98 10.46 1.91
N VAL A 109 12.18 10.61 1.33
CA VAL A 109 12.38 11.45 0.14
C VAL A 109 11.58 10.91 -1.04
N ALA A 110 11.58 9.59 -1.24
CA ALA A 110 10.76 8.93 -2.26
C ALA A 110 9.25 9.14 -2.03
N PHE A 111 8.78 9.03 -0.77
CA PHE A 111 7.40 9.28 -0.38
C PHE A 111 6.95 10.71 -0.70
N GLU A 112 7.78 11.70 -0.35
CA GLU A 112 7.47 13.09 -0.68
C GLU A 112 7.50 13.33 -2.20
N ALA A 113 8.40 12.68 -2.95
CA ALA A 113 8.40 12.78 -4.41
C ALA A 113 7.13 12.18 -5.04
N LEU A 114 6.65 11.03 -4.55
CA LEU A 114 5.37 10.42 -4.94
C LEU A 114 4.20 11.39 -4.76
N LYS A 115 4.16 12.11 -3.63
CA LYS A 115 3.14 13.12 -3.34
C LYS A 115 3.14 14.29 -4.32
N HIS A 116 4.28 14.61 -4.94
CA HIS A 116 4.39 15.72 -5.89
C HIS A 116 4.20 15.30 -7.36
N THR A 117 3.88 14.04 -7.62
CA THR A 117 3.65 13.55 -8.97
C THR A 117 2.45 14.21 -9.65
N GLY A 118 2.60 14.55 -10.93
CA GLY A 118 1.53 15.01 -11.79
C GLY A 118 0.87 13.87 -12.58
N ALA A 119 -0.32 14.13 -13.13
CA ALA A 119 -1.09 13.12 -13.87
C ALA A 119 -0.41 12.57 -15.15
N LYS A 120 0.66 13.21 -15.62
CA LYS A 120 1.44 12.78 -16.79
C LYS A 120 2.71 12.00 -16.40
N ASP A 121 3.08 12.01 -15.13
CA ASP A 121 4.32 11.40 -14.67
C ASP A 121 4.24 9.89 -14.76
N LYS A 122 5.43 9.29 -14.90
CA LYS A 122 5.60 7.84 -15.01
C LYS A 122 6.44 7.33 -13.87
N LEU A 123 6.04 6.16 -13.40
CA LEU A 123 6.70 5.44 -12.31
C LEU A 123 7.24 4.12 -12.83
N ALA A 124 8.41 3.70 -12.35
CA ALA A 124 8.91 2.36 -12.60
C ALA A 124 9.67 1.84 -11.37
N PHE A 125 9.48 0.55 -11.06
CA PHE A 125 10.29 -0.14 -10.07
C PHE A 125 11.55 -0.68 -10.75
N THR A 126 12.69 -0.61 -10.09
CA THR A 126 13.91 -1.21 -10.59
C THR A 126 14.75 -1.80 -9.46
N ALA A 127 15.33 -2.97 -9.70
CA ALA A 127 16.32 -3.58 -8.85
C ALA A 127 17.33 -4.34 -9.69
N LEU A 128 18.54 -4.57 -9.15
CA LEU A 128 19.60 -5.25 -9.88
C LEU A 128 19.17 -6.66 -10.36
N GLN A 129 18.46 -7.39 -9.52
CA GLN A 129 18.03 -8.77 -9.78
C GLN A 129 16.81 -8.88 -10.70
N SER A 130 15.91 -7.90 -10.62
CA SER A 130 14.60 -7.97 -11.26
C SER A 130 14.53 -7.18 -12.57
N GLY A 131 15.51 -6.32 -12.82
CA GLY A 131 15.47 -5.34 -13.89
C GLY A 131 14.46 -4.22 -13.59
N GLU A 132 14.14 -3.45 -14.63
CA GLU A 132 13.20 -2.35 -14.58
C GLU A 132 11.82 -2.79 -15.09
N SER A 133 10.77 -2.42 -14.36
CA SER A 133 9.38 -2.64 -14.74
C SER A 133 8.98 -1.85 -15.98
N LYS A 134 7.85 -2.18 -16.61
CA LYS A 134 7.20 -1.26 -17.55
C LYS A 134 6.62 -0.06 -16.80
N PRO A 135 6.43 1.09 -17.49
CA PRO A 135 6.01 2.32 -16.81
C PRO A 135 4.56 2.25 -16.33
N PHE A 136 4.36 2.66 -15.08
CA PHE A 136 3.07 2.90 -14.44
C PHE A 136 2.67 4.37 -14.58
N SER A 137 1.37 4.66 -14.55
CA SER A 137 0.86 6.02 -14.59
C SER A 137 0.73 6.59 -13.19
N ALA A 138 1.24 7.80 -12.94
CA ALA A 138 1.02 8.50 -11.67
C ALA A 138 -0.36 9.20 -11.59
N ARG A 139 -1.24 9.02 -12.57
CA ARG A 139 -2.55 9.70 -12.62
C ARG A 139 -3.43 9.35 -11.42
N GLY A 140 -3.63 10.35 -10.56
CA GLY A 140 -4.43 10.27 -9.33
C GLY A 140 -3.62 9.95 -8.07
N LEU A 141 -2.32 9.69 -8.19
CA LEU A 141 -1.45 9.40 -7.05
C LEU A 141 -1.31 10.59 -6.08
N HIS A 142 -1.13 11.81 -6.62
CA HIS A 142 -1.14 13.03 -5.80
C HIS A 142 -2.43 13.14 -4.97
N ASP A 143 -3.59 12.91 -5.59
CA ASP A 143 -4.87 13.01 -4.90
C ASP A 143 -5.05 11.93 -3.82
N ALA A 144 -4.51 10.74 -4.05
CA ALA A 144 -4.52 9.64 -3.07
C ALA A 144 -3.65 9.95 -1.84
N LEU A 145 -2.55 10.69 -2.02
CA LEU A 145 -1.55 10.96 -0.98
C LEU A 145 -1.61 12.39 -0.39
N LYS A 146 -2.46 13.28 -0.92
CA LYS A 146 -2.43 14.72 -0.61
C LYS A 146 -2.53 15.05 0.88
N ASP A 147 -3.30 14.26 1.62
CA ASP A 147 -3.57 14.45 3.04
C ASP A 147 -2.73 13.48 3.92
N ILE A 148 -1.84 12.69 3.30
CA ILE A 148 -1.00 11.72 3.99
C ILE A 148 0.41 12.28 4.19
N THR A 149 0.92 12.10 5.39
CA THR A 149 2.27 12.47 5.80
C THR A 149 3.16 11.24 5.95
N TRP A 150 4.48 11.45 5.95
CA TRP A 150 5.42 10.39 6.31
C TRP A 150 5.16 9.82 7.71
N GLN A 151 4.69 10.66 8.65
CA GLN A 151 4.36 10.21 10.00
C GLN A 151 3.21 9.19 10.00
N ASP A 152 2.19 9.38 9.15
CA ASP A 152 1.09 8.42 9.01
C ASP A 152 1.58 7.05 8.54
N CYS A 153 2.65 7.01 7.75
CA CYS A 153 3.33 5.79 7.33
C CYS A 153 4.06 5.11 8.49
N LEU A 154 4.77 5.90 9.31
CA LEU A 154 5.51 5.41 10.48
C LEU A 154 4.61 4.95 11.64
N ASP A 155 3.39 5.48 11.68
CA ASP A 155 2.38 5.14 12.67
C ASP A 155 1.59 3.88 12.29
N GLN A 156 1.76 3.37 11.06
CA GLN A 156 1.19 2.08 10.69
C GLN A 156 1.79 0.95 11.54
N PRO A 157 0.94 0.04 12.06
CA PRO A 157 1.36 -1.06 12.90
C PRO A 157 2.29 -2.04 12.17
#